data_AF-A0A940E023-F1
#
_entry.id   AF-A0A940E023-F1
#
_cell.length_a   1.000
_cell.length_b   1.000
_cell.length_c   1.000
_cell.angle_alpha   90.00
_cell.angle_beta   90.00
_cell.angle_gamma   90.00
#
_symmetry.space_group_name_H-M   'P 1'
#
loop_
_entity.id
_entity.type
_entity.pdbx_description
1 polymer ?
#
loop_
_entity_poly.entity_id
_entity_poly.type
_entity_poly.pdbx_seq_one_letter_code
_entity_poly.pdbx_strand_id
1 'polypeptide(L)'
;MKEAEIKRGKPITFRIPSDTPDHIIKHLQRLKETEKRNFSSKVAEFVVNGINSAVSKEKEALTIPLPKGLSKEQRDWLKHEHSEALLGSIVYQLLSNPVRTASLLASLNSNALDIEEALYLQEEAYVAVKPRGETEHAATVAALDDLDNFDWEQVQQSEVFNQVEEQEEEKMEDLLGDFLAQMNK
;
A
#
# COMPACT_ATOMS: atom_id res chain seq x y z
N MET A 1 -26.63 -33.76 1.64
CA MET A 1 -25.75 -34.44 0.67
C MET A 1 -24.32 -34.13 1.10
N LYS A 2 -23.45 -35.12 1.32
CA LYS A 2 -22.04 -34.84 1.66
C LYS A 2 -21.36 -34.30 0.40
N GLU A 3 -20.87 -33.07 0.46
CA GLU A 3 -20.06 -32.48 -0.61
C GLU A 3 -18.83 -33.35 -0.83
N ALA A 4 -18.54 -33.64 -2.11
CA ALA A 4 -17.41 -34.45 -2.49
C ALA A 4 -16.13 -33.64 -2.29
N GLU A 5 -15.55 -33.74 -1.10
CA GLU A 5 -14.29 -33.09 -0.75
C GLU A 5 -13.17 -33.52 -1.72
N ILE A 6 -12.52 -32.53 -2.34
CA ILE A 6 -11.38 -32.74 -3.22
C ILE A 6 -10.19 -33.18 -2.35
N LYS A 7 -9.70 -34.41 -2.58
CA LYS A 7 -8.55 -34.97 -1.83
C LYS A 7 -7.29 -34.99 -2.69
N ARG A 8 -6.14 -34.72 -2.06
CA ARG A 8 -4.81 -34.83 -2.69
C ARG A 8 -4.63 -36.21 -3.33
N GLY A 9 -4.07 -36.26 -4.52
CA GLY A 9 -3.81 -37.50 -5.26
C GLY A 9 -5.00 -38.10 -6.00
N LYS A 10 -6.22 -37.53 -5.87
CA LYS A 10 -7.35 -37.94 -6.70
C LYS A 10 -7.30 -37.25 -8.07
N PRO A 11 -7.66 -37.96 -9.16
CA PRO A 11 -7.69 -37.36 -10.49
C PRO A 11 -8.84 -36.35 -10.61
N ILE A 12 -8.55 -35.24 -11.28
CA ILE A 12 -9.54 -34.25 -11.70
C ILE A 12 -9.64 -34.32 -13.21
N THR A 13 -10.86 -34.51 -13.73
CA THR A 13 -11.12 -34.53 -15.18
C THR A 13 -11.80 -33.25 -15.58
N PHE A 14 -11.25 -32.54 -16.56
CA PHE A 14 -11.82 -31.32 -17.11
C PHE A 14 -12.03 -31.45 -18.61
N ARG A 15 -13.00 -30.69 -19.13
CA ARG A 15 -13.23 -30.53 -20.57
C ARG A 15 -12.64 -29.20 -21.01
N ILE A 16 -12.03 -29.20 -22.18
CA ILE A 16 -11.54 -27.96 -22.78
C ILE A 16 -12.76 -27.17 -23.30
N PRO A 17 -12.94 -25.90 -22.91
CA PRO A 17 -14.03 -25.06 -23.41
C PRO A 17 -13.99 -24.88 -24.93
N SER A 18 -15.16 -24.72 -25.56
CA SER A 18 -15.27 -24.51 -27.01
C SER A 18 -14.66 -23.18 -27.48
N ASP A 19 -14.57 -22.19 -26.59
CA ASP A 19 -14.00 -20.86 -26.87
C ASP A 19 -12.46 -20.83 -26.76
N THR A 20 -11.83 -21.99 -26.54
CA THR A 20 -10.37 -22.05 -26.38
C THR A 20 -9.66 -21.72 -27.70
N PRO A 21 -8.74 -20.73 -27.74
CA PRO A 21 -8.05 -20.37 -28.97
C PRO A 21 -7.21 -21.51 -29.58
N ASP A 22 -7.18 -21.60 -30.92
CA ASP A 22 -6.46 -22.64 -31.67
C ASP A 22 -4.98 -22.79 -31.30
N HIS A 23 -4.31 -21.68 -31.01
CA HIS A 23 -2.89 -21.70 -30.65
C HIS A 23 -2.63 -22.44 -29.33
N ILE A 24 -3.58 -22.38 -28.37
CA ILE A 24 -3.52 -23.11 -27.10
C ILE A 24 -3.72 -24.61 -27.35
N ILE A 25 -4.67 -24.98 -28.22
CA ILE A 25 -4.92 -26.38 -28.59
C ILE A 25 -3.67 -27.00 -29.24
N LYS A 26 -3.06 -26.29 -30.20
CA LYS A 26 -1.82 -26.74 -30.85
C LYS A 26 -0.68 -26.89 -29.84
N HIS A 27 -0.57 -25.97 -28.88
CA HIS A 27 0.44 -26.07 -27.83
C HIS A 27 0.22 -27.30 -26.94
N LEU A 28 -1.02 -27.57 -26.51
CA LEU A 28 -1.36 -28.76 -25.73
C LEU A 28 -1.10 -30.06 -26.50
N GLN A 29 -1.38 -30.09 -27.81
CA GLN A 29 -1.06 -31.24 -28.67
C GLN A 29 0.45 -31.50 -28.72
N ARG A 30 1.25 -30.45 -28.99
CA ARG A 30 2.71 -30.54 -28.98
C ARG A 30 3.24 -31.01 -27.62
N LEU A 31 2.69 -30.46 -26.54
CA LEU A 31 3.06 -30.85 -25.18
C LEU A 31 2.77 -32.33 -24.90
N LYS A 32 1.64 -32.84 -25.39
CA LYS A 32 1.28 -34.27 -25.30
C LYS A 32 2.28 -35.15 -26.06
N GLU A 33 2.75 -34.70 -27.21
CA GLU A 33 3.74 -35.43 -28.02
C GLU A 33 5.13 -35.44 -27.36
N THR A 34 5.56 -34.34 -26.76
CA THR A 34 6.86 -34.23 -26.08
C THR A 34 6.88 -34.97 -24.73
N GLU A 35 5.89 -34.73 -23.86
CA GLU A 35 5.90 -35.23 -22.47
C GLU A 35 5.32 -36.65 -22.33
N LYS A 36 4.49 -37.08 -23.29
CA LYS A 36 3.87 -38.42 -23.36
C LYS A 36 3.25 -38.87 -22.02
N ARG A 37 3.96 -39.68 -21.25
CA ARG A 37 3.50 -40.24 -19.97
C ARG A 37 3.43 -39.20 -18.84
N ASN A 38 4.19 -38.11 -18.95
CA ASN A 38 4.24 -37.05 -17.95
C ASN A 38 3.31 -35.87 -18.29
N PHE A 39 2.56 -35.95 -19.39
CA PHE A 39 1.66 -34.89 -19.84
C PHE A 39 0.70 -34.43 -18.75
N SER A 40 0.03 -35.37 -18.07
CA SER A 40 -0.93 -35.04 -17.01
C SER A 40 -0.27 -34.34 -15.82
N SER A 41 0.95 -34.74 -15.44
CA SER A 41 1.71 -34.08 -14.37
C SER A 41 2.08 -32.66 -14.76
N LYS A 42 2.53 -32.44 -16.01
CA LYS A 42 2.88 -31.12 -16.51
C LYS A 42 1.68 -30.18 -16.60
N VAL A 43 0.54 -30.68 -17.05
CA VAL A 43 -0.71 -29.92 -17.07
C VAL A 43 -1.20 -29.61 -15.65
N ALA A 44 -1.04 -30.54 -14.70
CA ALA A 44 -1.36 -30.28 -13.30
C ALA A 44 -0.50 -29.14 -12.71
N GLU A 45 0.79 -29.03 -13.06
CA GLU A 45 1.62 -27.88 -12.66
C GLU A 45 1.05 -26.56 -13.19
N PHE A 46 0.65 -26.51 -14.46
CA PHE A 46 0.04 -25.30 -15.04
C PHE A 46 -1.28 -24.93 -14.35
N VAL A 47 -2.11 -25.92 -14.03
CA VAL A 47 -3.37 -25.69 -13.32
C VAL A 47 -3.11 -25.16 -11.91
N VAL A 48 -2.20 -25.76 -11.15
CA VAL A 48 -1.85 -25.31 -9.79
C VAL A 48 -1.27 -23.89 -9.82
N ASN A 49 -0.36 -23.60 -10.74
CA ASN A 49 0.21 -22.27 -10.92
C ASN A 49 -0.86 -21.24 -11.34
N GLY A 50 -1.76 -21.64 -12.23
CA GLY A 50 -2.90 -20.83 -12.66
C GLY A 50 -3.82 -20.48 -11.48
N ILE A 51 -4.21 -21.47 -10.66
CA ILE A 51 -5.03 -21.27 -9.47
C ILE A 51 -4.29 -20.37 -8.47
N ASN A 52 -3.01 -20.63 -8.19
CA ASN A 52 -2.23 -19.80 -7.28
C ASN A 52 -2.20 -18.34 -7.76
N SER A 53 -2.00 -18.11 -9.06
CA SER A 53 -2.02 -16.77 -9.64
C SER A 53 -3.41 -16.11 -9.61
N ALA A 54 -4.50 -16.88 -9.75
CA ALA A 54 -5.87 -16.37 -9.64
C ALA A 54 -6.18 -15.97 -8.20
N VAL A 55 -5.84 -16.81 -7.22
CA VAL A 55 -5.99 -16.50 -5.79
C VAL A 55 -5.15 -15.29 -5.39
N SER A 56 -3.94 -15.15 -5.92
CA SER A 56 -3.10 -13.97 -5.70
C SER A 56 -3.64 -12.70 -6.34
N LYS A 57 -4.45 -12.79 -7.41
CA LYS A 57 -5.11 -11.64 -8.04
C LYS A 57 -6.41 -11.24 -7.34
N GLU A 58 -7.12 -12.20 -6.77
CA GLU A 58 -8.35 -11.95 -6.00
C GLU A 58 -8.05 -11.29 -4.64
N LYS A 59 -6.90 -11.62 -4.04
CA LYS A 59 -6.35 -10.81 -2.96
C LYS A 59 -5.81 -9.55 -3.59
N GLU A 60 -6.21 -8.38 -3.10
CA GLU A 60 -5.63 -7.06 -3.48
C GLU A 60 -4.18 -6.95 -2.98
N ALA A 61 -3.33 -7.89 -3.35
CA ALA A 61 -1.99 -8.08 -2.84
C ALA A 61 -0.98 -7.60 -3.87
N LEU A 62 -0.19 -6.59 -3.49
CA LEU A 62 0.94 -6.12 -4.28
C LEU A 62 2.14 -7.07 -4.09
N THR A 63 2.56 -7.74 -5.17
CA THR A 63 3.77 -8.59 -5.14
C THR A 63 4.98 -7.81 -5.66
N ILE A 64 5.95 -7.53 -4.80
CA ILE A 64 7.20 -6.85 -5.16
C ILE A 64 8.35 -7.86 -5.17
N PRO A 65 9.03 -8.10 -6.30
CA PRO A 65 10.17 -9.00 -6.34
C PRO A 65 11.37 -8.41 -5.59
N LEU A 66 12.07 -9.24 -4.82
CA LEU A 66 13.25 -8.80 -4.07
C LEU A 66 14.45 -8.55 -5.00
N PRO A 67 15.25 -7.50 -4.74
CA PRO A 67 16.48 -7.23 -5.48
C PRO A 67 17.51 -8.35 -5.26
N LYS A 68 18.33 -8.60 -6.29
CA LYS A 68 19.44 -9.56 -6.21
C LYS A 68 20.52 -9.01 -5.27
N GLY A 69 21.13 -9.87 -4.46
CA GLY A 69 22.29 -9.51 -3.64
C GLY A 69 22.01 -9.07 -2.20
N LEU A 70 20.77 -9.25 -1.69
CA LEU A 70 20.48 -8.96 -0.28
C LEU A 70 21.32 -9.83 0.66
N SER A 71 21.92 -9.21 1.67
CA SER A 71 22.62 -9.89 2.77
C SER A 71 21.64 -10.70 3.63
N LYS A 72 22.15 -11.58 4.50
CA LYS A 72 21.29 -12.34 5.43
C LYS A 72 20.52 -11.38 6.36
N GLU A 73 21.22 -10.40 6.92
CA GLU A 73 20.63 -9.38 7.81
C GLU A 73 19.55 -8.56 7.10
N GLN A 74 19.77 -8.15 5.85
CA GLN A 74 18.77 -7.40 5.08
C GLN A 74 17.51 -8.24 4.81
N ARG A 75 17.67 -9.55 4.58
CA ARG A 75 16.53 -10.47 4.41
C ARG A 75 15.78 -10.71 5.71
N ASP A 76 16.51 -10.82 6.81
CA ASP A 76 15.92 -11.02 8.14
C ASP A 76 15.21 -9.73 8.59
N TRP A 77 15.79 -8.55 8.29
CA TRP A 77 15.16 -7.25 8.49
C TRP A 77 13.85 -7.16 7.72
N LEU A 78 13.83 -7.51 6.43
CA LEU A 78 12.61 -7.44 5.60
C LEU A 78 11.46 -8.32 6.09
N LYS A 79 11.78 -9.38 6.85
CA LYS A 79 10.80 -10.33 7.41
C LYS A 79 10.35 -9.96 8.82
N HIS A 80 11.00 -8.97 9.44
CA HIS A 80 10.65 -8.53 10.77
C HIS A 80 9.35 -7.71 10.72
N GLU A 81 8.45 -7.92 11.69
CA GLU A 81 7.12 -7.31 11.73
C GLU A 81 7.16 -5.76 11.60
N HIS A 82 8.01 -5.10 12.38
CA HIS A 82 8.19 -3.65 12.27
C HIS A 82 8.65 -3.17 10.89
N SER A 83 9.55 -3.91 10.23
CA SER A 83 10.02 -3.55 8.89
C SER A 83 8.94 -3.77 7.84
N GLU A 84 8.14 -4.82 7.98
CA GLU A 84 6.97 -5.07 7.14
C GLU A 84 5.93 -3.95 7.29
N ALA A 85 5.64 -3.54 8.53
CA ALA A 85 4.73 -2.42 8.81
C ALA A 85 5.24 -1.09 8.20
N LEU A 86 6.54 -0.83 8.31
CA LEU A 86 7.18 0.35 7.73
C LEU A 86 7.10 0.32 6.19
N LEU A 87 7.44 -0.80 5.56
CA LEU A 87 7.31 -0.94 4.10
C LEU A 87 5.86 -0.81 3.66
N GLY A 88 4.92 -1.37 4.43
CA GLY A 88 3.48 -1.22 4.21
C GLY A 88 3.04 0.24 4.24
N SER A 89 3.50 1.03 5.21
CA SER A 89 3.16 2.45 5.31
C SER A 89 3.76 3.27 4.17
N ILE A 90 5.02 3.01 3.77
CA ILE A 90 5.63 3.65 2.61
C ILE A 90 4.86 3.33 1.33
N VAL A 91 4.51 2.06 1.11
CA VAL A 91 3.75 1.64 -0.07
C VAL A 91 2.37 2.30 -0.09
N TYR A 92 1.67 2.33 1.04
CA TYR A 92 0.37 3.00 1.16
C TYR A 92 0.47 4.49 0.82
N GLN A 93 1.47 5.17 1.37
CA GLN A 93 1.69 6.60 1.16
C GLN A 93 2.08 6.90 -0.30
N LEU A 94 2.86 6.02 -0.94
CA LEU A 94 3.21 6.12 -2.36
C LEU A 94 1.98 5.92 -3.27
N LEU A 95 1.09 4.99 -2.93
CA LEU A 95 -0.16 4.77 -3.67
C LEU A 95 -1.16 5.93 -3.47
N SER A 96 -1.15 6.57 -2.30
CA SER A 96 -2.06 7.66 -1.97
C SER A 96 -1.61 9.02 -2.51
N ASN A 97 -0.31 9.35 -2.38
CA ASN A 97 0.27 10.59 -2.89
C ASN A 97 1.74 10.37 -3.30
N PRO A 98 2.01 9.98 -4.55
CA PRO A 98 3.35 9.61 -5.00
C PRO A 98 4.33 10.79 -5.02
N VAL A 99 3.86 12.00 -5.37
CA VAL A 99 4.71 13.21 -5.49
C VAL A 99 5.26 13.60 -4.13
N ARG A 100 4.38 13.76 -3.12
CA ARG A 100 4.78 14.13 -1.77
C ARG A 100 5.70 13.08 -1.14
N THR A 101 5.38 11.81 -1.33
CA THR A 101 6.15 10.68 -0.78
C THR A 101 7.54 10.60 -1.39
N ALA A 102 7.66 10.77 -2.71
CA ALA A 102 8.95 10.79 -3.39
C ALA A 102 9.82 11.97 -2.92
N SER A 103 9.24 13.17 -2.77
CA SER A 103 9.96 14.34 -2.26
C SER A 103 10.48 14.13 -0.83
N LEU A 104 9.65 13.56 0.05
CA LEU A 104 10.05 13.25 1.42
C LEU A 104 11.15 12.18 1.47
N LEU A 105 11.01 11.10 0.69
CA LEU A 105 12.05 10.06 0.59
C LEU A 105 13.36 10.59 -0.01
N ALA A 106 13.28 11.51 -0.96
CA ALA A 106 14.45 12.15 -1.55
C ALA A 106 15.16 13.04 -0.52
N SER A 107 14.42 13.86 0.24
CA SER A 107 14.98 14.68 1.32
C SER A 107 15.66 13.81 2.39
N LEU A 108 15.02 12.72 2.84
CA LEU A 108 15.59 11.79 3.82
C LEU A 108 16.86 11.09 3.32
N ASN A 109 16.90 10.65 2.06
CA ASN A 109 18.06 9.92 1.51
C ASN A 109 19.22 10.81 1.08
N SER A 110 18.97 12.08 0.74
CA SER A 110 20.00 12.98 0.21
C SER A 110 20.75 13.76 1.27
N ASN A 111 20.29 13.74 2.54
CA ASN A 111 20.81 14.60 3.62
C ASN A 111 20.88 16.08 3.20
N ALA A 112 20.11 16.47 2.19
CA ALA A 112 20.16 17.77 1.55
C ALA A 112 18.99 18.60 2.07
N LEU A 113 19.39 19.69 2.72
CA LEU A 113 18.57 20.83 3.11
C LEU A 113 17.74 21.27 1.89
N ASP A 114 16.44 20.98 1.89
CA ASP A 114 15.41 21.99 2.15
C ASP A 114 14.01 21.39 1.90
N ILE A 115 13.34 21.00 2.98
CA ILE A 115 11.95 20.48 2.93
C ILE A 115 11.00 21.62 2.51
N GLU A 116 11.36 22.88 2.78
CA GLU A 116 10.54 24.05 2.49
C GLU A 116 10.52 24.36 0.99
N GLU A 117 11.64 24.17 0.27
CA GLU A 117 11.72 24.38 -1.19
C GLU A 117 10.85 23.37 -1.98
N ALA A 118 10.81 22.11 -1.53
CA ALA A 118 9.96 21.08 -2.14
C ALA A 118 8.46 21.28 -1.82
N LEU A 119 8.14 21.88 -0.67
CA LEU A 119 6.78 22.22 -0.28
C LEU A 119 6.27 23.45 -1.07
N TYR A 120 7.15 24.41 -1.33
CA TYR A 120 6.85 25.60 -2.15
C TYR A 120 6.46 25.25 -3.60
N LEU A 121 7.16 24.29 -4.22
CA LEU A 121 6.83 23.75 -5.55
C LEU A 121 5.45 23.08 -5.60
N GLN A 122 4.99 22.53 -4.47
CA GLN A 122 3.65 21.95 -4.36
C GLN A 122 2.60 23.06 -4.26
N GLU A 123 2.84 24.12 -3.49
CA GLU A 123 1.93 25.26 -3.37
C GLU A 123 1.72 25.96 -4.72
N GLU A 124 2.79 26.20 -5.49
CA GLU A 124 2.73 26.80 -6.84
C GLU A 124 1.85 26.00 -7.82
N ALA A 125 1.85 24.66 -7.74
CA ALA A 125 1.00 23.83 -8.59
C ALA A 125 -0.50 23.96 -8.25
N TYR A 126 -0.85 24.25 -6.99
CA TYR A 126 -2.23 24.56 -6.59
C TYR A 126 -2.62 25.99 -6.96
N VAL A 127 -1.70 26.97 -6.96
CA VAL A 127 -2.00 28.36 -7.38
C VAL A 127 -2.03 28.53 -8.90
N ALA A 128 -1.38 27.66 -9.67
CA ALA A 128 -1.32 27.70 -11.13
C ALA A 128 -2.61 27.23 -11.83
N VAL A 129 -3.57 26.63 -11.11
CA VAL A 129 -4.91 26.32 -11.65
C VAL A 129 -5.87 27.47 -11.33
N LYS A 130 -5.57 28.67 -11.83
CA LYS A 130 -6.59 29.69 -12.05
C LYS A 130 -7.27 29.40 -13.39
N PRO A 131 -8.59 29.15 -13.46
CA PRO A 131 -9.29 29.07 -14.72
C PRO A 131 -9.26 30.46 -15.37
N ARG A 132 -8.61 30.55 -16.53
CA ARG A 132 -8.67 31.72 -17.41
C ARG A 132 -10.08 31.75 -18.03
N GLY A 133 -10.98 32.49 -17.38
CA GLY A 133 -12.28 32.81 -17.92
C GLY A 133 -12.23 34.08 -18.79
N GLU A 134 -12.82 34.01 -19.97
CA GLU A 134 -13.59 35.12 -20.52
C GLU A 134 -15.02 34.59 -20.69
N THR A 135 -15.95 35.01 -19.83
CA THR A 135 -17.23 35.67 -20.17
C THR A 135 -17.93 36.02 -18.86
N GLU A 136 -18.51 37.21 -18.82
CA GLU A 136 -19.15 37.91 -17.71
C GLU A 136 -20.32 37.13 -17.05
N HIS A 137 -20.41 37.15 -15.71
CA HIS A 137 -21.58 37.55 -14.90
C HIS A 137 -21.49 37.05 -13.43
N ALA A 138 -21.41 38.03 -12.51
CA ALA A 138 -22.01 38.15 -11.17
C ALA A 138 -21.84 37.06 -10.07
N ALA A 139 -21.49 37.56 -8.87
CA ALA A 139 -21.61 36.97 -7.51
C ALA A 139 -20.61 35.82 -7.19
N THR A 140 -19.79 35.79 -6.14
CA THR A 140 -19.68 36.49 -4.86
C THR A 140 -18.23 36.28 -4.37
N VAL A 141 -17.46 37.35 -4.22
CA VAL A 141 -16.16 37.34 -3.53
C VAL A 141 -16.42 37.87 -2.13
N ALA A 142 -16.82 37.00 -1.21
CA ALA A 142 -17.10 37.35 0.17
C ALA A 142 -16.72 36.17 1.07
N ALA A 143 -15.42 35.88 1.20
CA ALA A 143 -14.89 34.93 2.18
C ALA A 143 -13.37 35.03 2.37
N LEU A 144 -12.77 36.22 2.22
CA LEU A 144 -11.34 36.43 2.50
C LEU A 144 -11.09 37.47 3.60
N ASP A 145 -12.13 37.90 4.32
CA ASP A 145 -12.07 38.94 5.37
C ASP A 145 -12.30 38.36 6.78
N ASP A 146 -12.40 37.03 6.92
CA ASP A 146 -12.85 36.37 8.16
C ASP A 146 -11.72 35.60 8.88
N LEU A 147 -10.46 35.82 8.46
CA LEU A 147 -9.27 35.22 9.10
C LEU A 147 -8.60 36.15 10.12
N ASP A 148 -8.86 37.46 10.06
CA ASP A 148 -8.33 38.44 11.03
C ASP A 148 -9.10 38.46 12.35
N ASN A 149 -10.21 37.73 12.44
CA ASN A 149 -11.08 37.67 13.61
C ASN A 149 -11.13 36.27 14.26
N PHE A 150 -10.15 35.41 13.95
CA PHE A 150 -10.09 34.04 14.44
C PHE A 150 -9.49 33.97 15.85
N ASP A 151 -10.37 33.86 16.84
CA ASP A 151 -10.03 33.87 18.26
C ASP A 151 -9.66 32.46 18.76
N TRP A 152 -8.36 32.22 18.98
CA TRP A 152 -7.82 30.91 19.40
C TRP A 152 -8.33 30.46 20.78
N GLU A 153 -8.88 31.37 21.61
CA GLU A 153 -9.45 31.03 22.92
C GLU A 153 -10.81 30.31 22.81
N GLN A 154 -11.56 30.47 21.72
CA GLN A 154 -12.88 29.82 21.55
C GLN A 154 -12.79 28.35 21.13
N VAL A 155 -11.70 27.93 20.50
CA VAL A 155 -11.50 26.55 20.05
C VAL A 155 -11.19 25.61 21.23
N GLN A 156 -10.53 26.12 22.28
CA GLN A 156 -10.30 25.36 23.52
C GLN A 156 -11.60 25.07 24.32
N GLN A 157 -12.67 25.82 24.08
CA GLN A 157 -13.95 25.62 24.80
C GLN A 157 -14.93 24.67 24.09
N SER A 158 -14.66 24.26 22.84
CA SER A 158 -15.52 23.31 22.12
C SER A 158 -15.22 21.82 22.41
N GLU A 159 -14.25 21.50 23.26
CA GLU A 159 -13.98 20.12 23.72
C GLU A 159 -14.63 19.78 25.06
N VAL A 160 -15.85 20.29 25.31
CA VAL A 160 -16.63 19.87 26.48
C VAL A 160 -17.94 19.27 25.99
N PHE A 161 -17.91 17.97 25.67
CA PHE A 161 -18.87 16.95 26.13
C PHE A 161 -18.56 15.58 25.48
N ASN A 162 -17.67 14.82 26.11
CA ASN A 162 -17.91 13.40 26.35
C ASN A 162 -17.18 12.98 27.63
N GLN A 163 -17.93 12.82 28.72
CA GLN A 163 -17.42 12.25 29.97
C GLN A 163 -17.10 10.76 29.77
N VAL A 164 -15.83 10.35 29.92
CA VAL A 164 -15.38 9.15 30.69
C VAL A 164 -13.88 9.31 31.03
N GLU A 165 -13.57 9.25 32.34
CA GLU A 165 -12.27 8.94 32.99
C GLU A 165 -11.03 9.87 32.82
N GLU A 166 -10.91 10.81 33.76
CA GLU A 166 -9.62 11.31 34.27
C GLU A 166 -8.85 10.15 34.95
N GLN A 167 -7.93 9.50 34.23
CA GLN A 167 -6.91 8.66 34.87
C GLN A 167 -5.72 8.26 33.98
N GLU A 168 -5.09 9.16 33.21
CA GLU A 168 -3.87 8.72 32.48
C GLU A 168 -2.78 9.76 32.17
N GLU A 169 -2.88 11.01 32.61
CA GLU A 169 -1.82 12.00 32.34
C GLU A 169 -0.60 11.90 33.28
N GLU A 170 -0.73 11.29 34.47
CA GLU A 170 0.40 11.11 35.40
C GLU A 170 1.32 9.92 35.07
N LYS A 171 1.06 9.13 34.02
CA LYS A 171 1.88 7.94 33.68
C LYS A 171 2.88 8.16 32.54
N MET A 172 2.69 9.13 31.66
CA MET A 172 3.53 9.22 30.46
C MET A 172 4.93 9.79 30.77
N GLU A 173 5.02 10.73 31.71
CA GLU A 173 6.30 11.32 32.14
C GLU A 173 7.16 10.32 32.96
N ASP A 174 6.53 9.47 33.78
CA ASP A 174 7.21 8.45 34.59
C ASP A 174 7.75 7.31 33.71
N LEU A 175 7.04 6.95 32.63
CA LEU A 175 7.48 5.96 31.63
C LEU A 175 8.68 6.44 30.81
N LEU A 176 8.81 7.74 30.57
CA LEU A 176 9.97 8.33 29.88
C LEU A 176 11.18 8.46 30.82
N GLY A 177 10.94 8.70 32.11
CA GLY A 177 11.98 8.73 33.14
C GLY A 177 12.67 7.38 33.34
N ASP A 178 11.90 6.30 33.40
CA ASP A 178 12.44 4.94 33.62
C ASP A 178 13.19 4.42 32.38
N PHE A 179 12.76 4.80 31.17
CA PHE A 179 13.45 4.51 29.92
C PHE A 179 14.82 5.21 29.83
N LEU A 180 14.90 6.49 30.20
CA LEU A 180 16.16 7.25 30.20
C LEU A 180 17.13 6.75 31.28
N ALA A 181 16.63 6.30 32.43
CA ALA A 181 17.44 5.73 33.50
C ALA A 181 18.11 4.40 33.09
N GLN A 182 17.44 3.59 32.27
CA GLN A 182 17.95 2.29 31.82
C GLN A 182 19.07 2.41 30.78
N MET A 183 19.17 3.54 30.07
CA MET A 183 20.18 3.77 29.03
C MET A 183 21.51 4.33 29.57
N ASN A 184 21.53 4.81 30.82
CA ASN A 184 22.70 5.37 31.50
C ASN A 184 23.37 4.40 32.49
N LYS A 185 23.17 3.09 32.30
CA LYS A 185 23.74 2.04 33.17
C LYS A 185 24.73 1.15 32.42
#